data_AF-A0A7W3M0T0-F1
#
_entry.id   AF-A0A7W3M0T0-F1
#
_cell.length_a   1.000
_cell.length_b   1.000
_cell.length_c   1.000
_cell.angle_alpha   90.00
_cell.angle_beta   90.00
_cell.angle_gamma   90.00
#
_symmetry.space_group_name_H-M   'P 1'
#
loop_
_entity.id
_entity.type
_entity.pdbx_description
1 polymer ?
#
loop_
_entity_poly.entity_id
_entity_poly.type
_entity_poly.pdbx_seq_one_letter_code
_entity_poly.pdbx_strand_id
1 'polypeptide(L)'
;MGTGIERIDRIGRTVFGGRKVAMQIAEYSRINQAFAHDLARELEAAASAAEAAMRELKHDPNVKVRNVGWRAWWVARHLREGRELCSGISAEMVKFNLQFRREFLENTGEQRQTSTSNYRGRVSL
;
A
#
# COMPACT_ATOMS: atom_id res chain seq x y z
N MET A 1 -1.02 -14.97 -7.34
CA MET A 1 -0.37 -13.73 -6.88
C MET A 1 1.09 -14.07 -6.62
N GLY A 2 2.03 -13.26 -7.08
CA GLY A 2 3.47 -13.53 -6.89
C GLY A 2 3.90 -13.37 -5.43
N THR A 3 5.05 -13.95 -5.07
CA THR A 3 5.61 -13.82 -3.71
C THR A 3 5.93 -12.35 -3.37
N GLY A 4 6.07 -12.03 -2.08
CA GLY A 4 6.42 -10.66 -1.64
C GLY A 4 7.69 -10.13 -2.32
N ILE A 5 8.67 -10.99 -2.55
CA ILE A 5 9.93 -10.68 -3.25
C ILE A 5 9.66 -10.34 -4.72
N GLU A 6 8.83 -11.14 -5.42
CA GLU A 6 8.47 -10.85 -6.83
C GLU A 6 7.73 -9.52 -6.99
N ARG A 7 6.95 -9.12 -5.98
CA ARG A 7 6.26 -7.82 -5.96
C ARG A 7 7.24 -6.66 -5.77
N ILE A 8 8.22 -6.82 -4.88
CA ILE A 8 9.31 -5.84 -4.68
C ILE A 8 10.15 -5.72 -5.95
N ASP A 9 10.53 -6.85 -6.56
CA ASP A 9 11.25 -6.88 -7.83
C ASP A 9 10.50 -6.15 -8.93
N ARG A 10 9.17 -6.35 -9.01
CA ARG A 10 8.33 -5.64 -9.99
C ARG A 10 8.36 -4.13 -9.77
N ILE A 11 8.29 -3.68 -8.52
CA ILE A 11 8.40 -2.25 -8.19
C ILE A 11 9.77 -1.72 -8.63
N GLY A 12 10.85 -2.43 -8.28
CA GLY A 12 12.23 -2.02 -8.57
C GLY A 12 12.59 -2.01 -10.06
N ARG A 13 11.90 -2.79 -10.89
CA ARG A 13 12.08 -2.81 -12.35
C ARG A 13 11.31 -1.71 -13.07
N THR A 14 10.61 -0.83 -12.36
CA THR A 14 9.87 0.28 -12.99
C THR A 14 10.86 1.31 -13.53
N VAL A 15 10.96 1.42 -14.85
CA VAL A 15 11.80 2.41 -15.53
C VAL A 15 10.94 3.59 -15.95
N PHE A 16 11.34 4.80 -15.55
CA PHE A 16 10.70 6.04 -15.96
C PHE A 16 11.39 6.60 -17.21
N GLY A 17 10.65 6.84 -18.28
CA GLY A 17 11.21 7.44 -19.48
C GLY A 17 10.23 7.63 -20.64
N GLY A 18 10.62 8.52 -21.55
CA GLY A 18 9.89 8.81 -22.78
C GLY A 18 8.63 9.66 -22.58
N ARG A 19 7.68 9.56 -23.52
CA ARG A 19 6.45 10.38 -23.53
C ARG A 19 5.37 9.92 -22.54
N LYS A 20 5.57 8.79 -21.84
CA LYS A 20 4.54 8.17 -20.97
C LYS A 20 4.93 8.15 -19.49
N VAL A 21 5.84 9.03 -19.07
CA VAL A 21 6.34 9.10 -17.68
C VAL A 21 5.21 9.27 -16.68
N ALA A 22 4.20 10.08 -16.99
CA ALA A 22 3.05 10.28 -16.10
C ALA A 22 2.23 9.01 -15.86
N MET A 23 2.01 8.21 -16.90
CA MET A 23 1.35 6.91 -16.75
C MET A 23 2.22 5.93 -15.94
N GLN A 24 3.54 5.94 -16.16
CA GLN A 24 4.48 5.10 -15.43
C GLN A 24 4.53 5.46 -13.93
N ILE A 25 4.52 6.74 -13.59
CA ILE A 25 4.49 7.24 -12.21
C ILE A 25 3.16 6.89 -11.52
N ALA A 26 2.04 7.05 -12.23
CA ALA A 26 0.73 6.66 -11.71
C ALA A 26 0.67 5.15 -11.42
N GLU A 27 1.19 4.32 -12.33
CA GLU A 27 1.24 2.87 -12.16
C GLU A 27 2.19 2.46 -11.03
N TYR A 28 3.37 3.08 -10.95
CA TYR A 28 4.32 2.88 -9.86
C TYR A 28 3.68 3.16 -8.50
N SER A 29 2.99 4.30 -8.38
CA SER A 29 2.31 4.71 -7.16
C SER A 29 1.20 3.72 -6.79
N ARG A 30 0.42 3.26 -7.78
CA ARG A 30 -0.66 2.29 -7.59
C ARG A 30 -0.13 0.94 -7.10
N ILE A 31 0.94 0.43 -7.70
CA ILE A 31 1.54 -0.86 -7.29
C ILE A 31 2.11 -0.76 -5.88
N ASN A 32 2.80 0.33 -5.55
CA ASN A 32 3.34 0.56 -4.20
C ASN A 32 2.23 0.66 -3.15
N GLN A 33 1.13 1.37 -3.44
CA GLN A 33 -0.03 1.44 -2.55
C GLN A 33 -0.63 0.06 -2.30
N ALA A 34 -0.84 -0.73 -3.36
CA ALA A 34 -1.36 -2.09 -3.24
C ALA A 34 -0.43 -2.99 -2.41
N PHE A 35 0.89 -2.89 -2.63
CA PHE A 35 1.89 -3.60 -1.82
C PHE A 35 1.85 -3.20 -0.35
N ALA A 36 1.84 -1.90 -0.07
CA ALA A 36 1.78 -1.37 1.28
C ALA A 36 0.49 -1.80 2.03
N HIS A 37 -0.66 -1.80 1.35
CA HIS A 37 -1.92 -2.26 1.94
C HIS A 37 -1.93 -3.75 2.26
N ASP A 38 -1.40 -4.59 1.37
CA ASP A 38 -1.33 -6.02 1.62
C ASP A 38 -0.35 -6.34 2.77
N LEU A 39 0.82 -5.69 2.78
CA LEU A 39 1.78 -5.85 3.86
C LEU A 39 1.21 -5.39 5.21
N ALA A 40 0.47 -4.28 5.23
CA ALA A 40 -0.24 -3.82 6.42
C ALA A 40 -1.26 -4.86 6.94
N ARG A 41 -1.99 -5.53 6.04
CA ARG A 41 -2.94 -6.60 6.40
C ARG A 41 -2.21 -7.83 6.96
N GLU A 42 -1.11 -8.24 6.33
CA GLU A 42 -0.31 -9.38 6.79
C GLU A 42 0.28 -9.14 8.19
N LEU A 43 0.81 -7.94 8.44
CA LEU A 43 1.35 -7.54 9.74
C LEU A 43 0.27 -7.51 10.83
N GLU A 44 -0.93 -7.01 10.52
CA GLU A 44 -2.07 -7.04 11.46
C GLU A 44 -2.52 -8.47 11.78
N ALA A 45 -2.60 -9.32 10.76
CA ALA A 45 -2.97 -10.73 10.93
C ALA A 45 -1.93 -11.45 11.80
N ALA A 46 -0.63 -11.23 11.55
CA ALA A 46 0.45 -11.80 12.34
C ALA A 46 0.43 -11.29 13.80
N ALA A 47 0.17 -10.01 14.03
CA ALA A 47 0.05 -9.44 15.38
C ALA A 47 -1.12 -10.09 16.14
N SER A 48 -2.27 -10.22 15.47
CA SER A 48 -3.47 -10.85 16.04
C SER A 48 -3.25 -12.33 16.35
N ALA A 49 -2.58 -13.06 15.46
CA ALA A 49 -2.22 -14.46 15.65
C ALA A 49 -1.26 -14.64 16.84
N ALA A 50 -0.26 -13.77 16.98
CA ALA A 50 0.66 -13.79 18.12
C ALA A 50 -0.06 -13.58 19.45
N GLU A 51 -1.01 -12.64 19.51
CA GLU A 51 -1.82 -12.40 20.71
C GLU A 51 -2.79 -13.56 21.01
N ALA A 52 -3.44 -14.12 19.98
CA ALA A 52 -4.36 -15.24 20.12
C ALA A 52 -3.64 -16.49 20.66
N ALA A 53 -2.50 -16.85 20.07
CA ALA A 53 -1.69 -17.97 20.53
C ALA A 53 -1.27 -17.81 22.00
N MET A 54 -0.94 -16.59 22.43
CA MET A 54 -0.62 -16.33 23.83
C MET A 54 -1.83 -16.43 24.77
N ARG A 55 -3.02 -16.07 24.31
CA ARG A 55 -4.25 -16.22 25.11
C ARG A 55 -4.60 -17.69 25.33
N GLU A 56 -4.43 -18.52 24.29
CA GLU A 56 -4.62 -19.98 24.39
C GLU A 56 -3.64 -20.62 25.38
N LEU A 57 -2.40 -20.13 25.39
CA LEU A 57 -1.33 -20.62 26.27
C LEU A 57 -1.30 -19.98 27.67
N LYS A 58 -2.29 -19.15 28.03
CA LYS A 58 -2.31 -18.36 29.28
C LYS A 58 -2.19 -19.21 30.56
N HIS A 59 -2.69 -20.44 30.52
CA HIS A 59 -2.69 -21.34 31.66
C HIS A 59 -1.57 -22.39 31.62
N ASP A 60 -0.75 -22.40 30.56
CA ASP A 60 0.36 -23.34 30.43
C ASP A 60 1.51 -22.96 31.40
N PRO A 61 1.95 -23.88 32.28
CA PRO A 61 3.03 -23.62 33.21
C PRO A 61 4.37 -23.27 32.54
N ASN A 62 4.67 -23.81 31.35
CA ASN A 62 5.93 -23.55 30.64
C ASN A 62 6.02 -22.12 30.09
N VAL A 63 4.88 -21.51 29.81
CA VAL A 63 4.76 -20.13 29.28
C VAL A 63 5.00 -19.09 30.37
N LYS A 64 4.60 -19.40 31.61
CA LYS A 64 4.80 -18.53 32.79
C LYS A 64 6.27 -18.44 33.20
N VAL A 65 7.03 -19.52 33.07
CA VAL A 65 8.44 -19.59 33.50
C VAL A 65 9.37 -18.82 32.55
N ARG A 66 8.98 -18.64 31.28
CA ARG A 66 9.87 -18.10 30.22
C ARG A 66 9.52 -16.70 29.72
N ASN A 67 8.67 -15.94 30.42
CA ASN A 67 8.24 -14.58 30.02
C ASN A 67 7.73 -14.50 28.56
N VAL A 68 7.17 -15.60 28.04
CA VAL A 68 6.82 -15.71 26.61
C VAL A 68 5.71 -14.73 26.25
N GLY A 69 4.78 -14.46 27.18
CA GLY A 69 3.70 -13.49 26.98
C GLY A 69 4.20 -12.06 26.77
N TRP A 70 5.24 -11.63 27.50
CA TRP A 70 5.83 -10.31 27.30
C TRP A 70 6.52 -10.20 25.94
N ARG A 71 7.27 -11.23 25.56
CA ARG A 71 7.96 -11.29 24.26
C ARG A 71 6.97 -11.27 23.10
N ALA A 72 5.89 -12.03 23.20
CA ALA A 72 4.84 -12.05 22.18
C ALA A 72 4.06 -10.73 22.12
N TRP A 73 3.77 -10.09 23.26
CA TRP A 73 3.22 -8.72 23.27
C TRP A 73 4.15 -7.73 22.58
N TRP A 74 5.46 -7.83 22.83
CA TRP A 74 6.46 -6.98 22.20
C TRP A 74 6.55 -7.20 20.68
N VAL A 75 6.48 -8.46 20.23
CA VAL A 75 6.38 -8.81 18.81
C VAL A 75 5.11 -8.22 18.20
N ALA A 76 3.95 -8.42 18.82
CA ALA A 76 2.68 -7.87 18.34
C ALA A 76 2.71 -6.34 18.24
N ARG A 77 3.34 -5.67 19.21
CA ARG A 77 3.57 -4.21 19.20
C ARG A 77 4.38 -3.79 17.97
N HIS A 78 5.52 -4.44 17.71
CA HIS A 78 6.36 -4.10 16.56
C HIS A 78 5.70 -4.41 15.22
N LEU A 79 4.88 -5.47 15.14
CA LEU A 79 4.09 -5.77 13.94
C LEU A 79 3.07 -4.66 13.66
N ARG A 80 2.41 -4.12 14.70
CA ARG A 80 1.49 -2.98 14.57
C ARG A 80 2.20 -1.70 14.15
N GLU A 81 3.37 -1.40 14.73
CA GLU A 81 4.20 -0.28 14.28
C GLU A 81 4.58 -0.43 12.80
N GLY A 82 4.97 -1.63 12.37
CA GLY A 82 5.24 -1.94 10.96
C GLY A 82 4.02 -1.70 10.06
N ARG A 83 2.82 -2.08 10.51
CA ARG A 83 1.56 -1.81 9.79
C ARG A 83 1.31 -0.31 9.62
N GLU A 84 1.54 0.48 10.67
CA GLU A 84 1.40 1.93 10.61
C GLU A 84 2.35 2.55 9.59
N LEU A 85 3.62 2.11 9.59
CA LEU A 85 4.61 2.53 8.59
C LEU A 85 4.16 2.17 7.16
N CYS A 86 3.64 0.96 6.96
CA CYS A 86 3.09 0.56 5.65
C CYS A 86 1.91 1.46 5.23
N SER A 87 1.03 1.82 6.16
CA SER A 87 -0.07 2.74 5.88
C SER A 87 0.45 4.14 5.52
N GLY A 88 1.51 4.60 6.18
CA GLY A 88 2.23 5.82 5.84
C GLY A 88 2.81 5.80 4.43
N ILE A 89 3.43 4.70 4.01
CA ILE A 89 3.92 4.52 2.63
C ILE A 89 2.78 4.70 1.62
N SER A 90 1.62 4.09 1.86
CA SER A 90 0.45 4.25 0.96
C SER A 90 0.02 5.72 0.85
N ALA A 91 -0.07 6.45 1.98
CA ALA A 91 -0.42 7.86 2.00
C ALA A 91 0.61 8.73 1.27
N GLU A 92 1.90 8.49 1.47
CA GLU A 92 2.98 9.20 0.79
C GLU A 92 2.97 8.94 -0.72
N MET A 93 2.64 7.73 -1.16
CA MET A 93 2.48 7.43 -2.60
C MET A 93 1.32 8.19 -3.24
N VAL A 94 0.23 8.44 -2.51
CA VAL A 94 -0.86 9.30 -2.99
C VAL A 94 -0.39 10.74 -3.14
N LYS A 95 0.28 11.28 -2.12
CA LYS A 95 0.82 12.65 -2.14
C LYS A 95 1.82 12.83 -3.28
N PHE A 96 2.74 11.89 -3.44
CA PHE A 96 3.74 11.87 -4.51
C PHE A 96 3.08 11.93 -5.89
N ASN A 97 2.09 11.08 -6.17
CA ASN A 97 1.38 11.08 -7.46
C ASN A 97 0.64 12.41 -7.70
N LEU A 98 0.00 12.98 -6.67
CA LEU A 98 -0.69 14.26 -6.78
C LEU A 98 0.29 15.41 -7.05
N GLN A 99 1.40 15.45 -6.31
CA GLN A 99 2.44 16.46 -6.50
C GLN A 99 3.07 16.35 -7.89
N PHE A 100 3.37 15.14 -8.35
CA PHE A 100 3.88 14.91 -9.69
C PHE A 100 2.92 15.43 -10.77
N ARG A 101 1.62 15.13 -10.65
CA ARG A 101 0.62 15.64 -11.60
C ARG A 101 0.56 17.17 -11.61
N ARG A 102 0.57 17.80 -10.43
CA ARG A 102 0.54 19.26 -10.31
C ARG A 102 1.78 19.91 -10.91
N GLU A 103 2.96 19.40 -10.59
CA GLU A 103 4.22 20.03 -10.99
C GLU A 103 4.62 19.74 -12.43
N PHE A 104 4.23 18.57 -12.97
CA PHE A 104 4.75 18.09 -14.26
C PHE A 104 3.68 17.80 -15.31
N LEU A 105 2.38 17.76 -14.99
CA LEU A 105 1.33 17.66 -16.02
C LEU A 105 0.61 19.00 -16.23
N GLU A 106 0.28 19.71 -15.15
CA GLU A 106 -0.36 21.02 -15.26
C GLU A 106 0.57 22.06 -15.91
N ASN A 107 1.88 21.95 -15.68
CA ASN A 107 2.89 22.86 -16.27
C ASN A 107 3.34 22.47 -17.68
N THR A 108 3.07 21.24 -18.14
CA THR A 108 3.61 20.72 -19.42
C THR A 108 2.57 20.75 -20.56
N GLY A 109 1.37 21.29 -20.30
CA GLY A 109 0.39 21.58 -21.35
C GLY A 109 -0.20 20.34 -22.03
N GLU A 110 -0.10 19.14 -21.43
CA GLU A 110 -0.93 18.00 -21.83
C GLU A 110 -2.37 18.25 -21.38
N GLN A 111 -3.01 19.21 -22.06
CA GLN A 111 -4.43 19.44 -22.01
C GLN A 111 -5.13 18.10 -22.24
N ARG A 112 -5.92 17.71 -21.26
CA ARG A 112 -7.00 16.73 -21.43
C ARG A 112 -7.67 17.03 -22.76
N GLN A 113 -7.42 16.21 -23.77
CA GLN A 113 -8.35 16.06 -24.88
C GLN A 113 -9.60 15.45 -24.25
N THR A 114 -10.48 16.31 -23.76
CA THR A 114 -11.86 15.97 -23.50
C THR A 114 -12.40 15.52 -24.84
N SER A 115 -12.43 14.20 -25.04
CA SER A 115 -13.23 13.55 -26.06
C SER A 115 -14.64 14.15 -25.96
N THR A 116 -14.96 15.02 -26.91
CA THR A 116 -16.30 15.52 -27.16
C THR A 116 -17.16 14.33 -27.54
N SER A 117 -17.75 13.69 -26.53
CA SER A 117 -18.83 12.75 -26.70
C SER A 117 -19.97 13.50 -27.39
N ASN A 118 -20.17 13.21 -28.67
CA ASN A 118 -21.29 13.69 -29.48
C ASN A 118 -22.62 13.37 -28.77
N TYR A 119 -23.15 14.32 -28.01
CA TYR A 119 -24.51 14.25 -27.50
C TYR A 119 -25.48 14.54 -28.66
N ARG A 120 -25.96 13.47 -29.31
CA ARG A 120 -27.13 13.52 -30.20
C ARG A 120 -28.36 13.10 -29.39
N GLY A 121 -29.07 14.08 -28.87
CA GLY A 121 -30.37 13.87 -28.24
C GLY A 121 -31.16 15.17 -28.21
N ARG A 122 -31.73 15.57 -29.36
CA ARG A 122 -32.89 16.48 -29.35
C ARG A 122 -34.07 15.65 -28.83
N VAL A 123 -34.60 16.02 -27.68
CA VAL A 123 -35.97 15.67 -27.30
C VAL A 123 -36.77 16.95 -27.45
N SER A 124 -37.62 16.98 -28.46
CA SER A 124 -38.67 17.99 -28.62
C SER A 124 -39.69 17.80 -27.51
N LEU A 125 -40.00 18.86 -26.77
CA LEU A 125 -41.25 18.99 -26.01
C LEU A 125 -42.38 19.42 -26.95
#